data_AF-A0A1G5VIR0-F1
#
_entry.id   AF-A0A1G5VIR0-F1
#
_cell.length_a   1.000
_cell.length_b   1.000
_cell.length_c   1.000
_cell.angle_alpha   90.00
_cell.angle_beta   90.00
_cell.angle_gamma   90.00
#
_symmetry.space_group_name_H-M   'P 1'
#
loop_
_entity.id
_entity.type
_entity.pdbx_description
1 polymer ?
#
loop_
_entity_poly.entity_id
_entity_poly.type
_entity_poly.pdbx_seq_one_letter_code
_entity_poly.pdbx_strand_id
1 'polypeptide(L)'
;MKRRFFYEYDFGDGWAFTIEIKKIVDYDRDYPTIKRFKGDYNPIEDCGGVYGLELILYYKDHPDEAPDIYLEQINLLEKFNQEDIQDRLEDFKSDNDFFLL
;
A
#
# COMPACT_ATOMS: atom_id res chain seq x y z
N MET A 1 -27.63 -1.43 4.62
CA MET A 1 -26.64 -2.47 4.27
C MET A 1 -25.30 -1.81 4.04
N LYS A 2 -24.24 -2.20 4.74
CA LYS A 2 -22.88 -1.72 4.45
C LYS A 2 -22.38 -2.37 3.15
N ARG A 3 -21.93 -1.59 2.18
CA ARG A 3 -21.32 -2.10 0.95
C ARG A 3 -19.83 -2.30 1.20
N ARG A 4 -19.39 -3.55 1.23
CA ARG A 4 -18.02 -3.94 1.55
C ARG A 4 -17.54 -4.98 0.55
N PHE A 5 -16.28 -4.86 0.16
CA PHE A 5 -15.57 -5.80 -0.68
C PHE A 5 -14.31 -6.27 0.04
N PHE A 6 -13.92 -7.50 -0.24
CA PHE A 6 -12.61 -8.01 0.11
C PHE A 6 -11.78 -8.06 -1.17
N TYR A 7 -10.58 -7.51 -1.10
CA TYR A 7 -9.63 -7.50 -2.20
C TYR A 7 -8.37 -8.19 -1.71
N GLU A 8 -7.99 -9.25 -2.39
CA GLU A 8 -6.74 -9.95 -2.15
C GLU A 8 -5.78 -9.58 -3.28
N TYR A 9 -4.57 -9.17 -2.90
CA TYR A 9 -3.48 -8.85 -3.79
C TYR A 9 -2.32 -9.78 -3.50
N ASP A 10 -1.65 -10.23 -4.56
CA ASP A 10 -0.57 -11.20 -4.51
C ASP A 10 -0.97 -12.48 -3.75
N PHE A 11 -1.35 -13.53 -4.48
CA PHE A 11 -1.73 -14.80 -3.86
C PHE A 11 -0.56 -15.57 -3.22
N GLY A 12 0.69 -15.13 -3.43
CA GLY A 12 1.85 -15.62 -2.70
C GLY A 12 1.87 -15.07 -1.28
N ASP A 13 1.93 -13.74 -1.15
CA ASP A 13 1.99 -13.04 0.14
C ASP A 13 0.63 -12.97 0.85
N GLY A 14 -0.47 -13.05 0.11
CA GLY A 14 -1.84 -13.05 0.64
C GLY A 14 -2.28 -11.71 1.24
N TRP A 15 -1.93 -10.59 0.62
CA TRP A 15 -2.32 -9.27 1.13
C TRP A 15 -3.84 -9.07 1.04
N ALA A 16 -4.50 -9.06 2.19
CA ALA A 16 -5.95 -8.94 2.27
C ALA A 16 -6.42 -7.54 2.70
N PHE A 17 -7.16 -6.87 1.83
CA PHE A 17 -7.73 -5.54 2.04
C PHE A 17 -9.24 -5.59 2.18
N THR A 18 -9.78 -4.82 3.13
CA THR A 18 -11.23 -4.57 3.24
C THR A 18 -11.55 -3.19 2.70
N ILE A 19 -12.38 -3.13 1.66
CA ILE A 19 -12.82 -1.88 1.04
C ILE A 19 -14.29 -1.62 1.43
N GLU A 20 -14.57 -0.48 2.07
CA GLU A 20 -15.92 -0.09 2.51
C GLU A 20 -16.38 1.21 1.83
N ILE A 21 -17.52 1.18 1.14
CA ILE A 21 -18.16 2.39 0.62
C ILE A 21 -18.85 3.10 1.77
N LYS A 22 -18.30 4.25 2.18
CA LYS A 22 -18.84 5.04 3.30
C LYS A 22 -19.91 6.04 2.86
N LYS A 23 -19.75 6.66 1.70
CA LYS A 23 -20.65 7.67 1.15
C LYS A 23 -20.49 7.74 -0.36
N ILE A 24 -21.58 8.02 -1.07
CA ILE A 24 -21.56 8.42 -2.48
C ILE A 24 -21.73 9.93 -2.51
N VAL A 25 -20.87 10.62 -3.25
CA VAL A 25 -20.83 12.09 -3.34
C VAL A 25 -20.65 12.50 -4.79
N ASP A 26 -21.10 13.70 -5.13
CA ASP A 26 -20.64 14.38 -6.33
C ASP A 26 -19.15 14.73 -6.15
N TYR A 27 -18.35 14.45 -7.17
CA TYR A 27 -16.90 14.58 -7.12
C TYR A 27 -16.44 15.29 -8.39
N ASP A 28 -15.71 16.39 -8.21
CA ASP A 28 -15.37 17.37 -9.24
C ASP A 28 -13.99 17.14 -9.87
N ARG A 29 -13.26 16.13 -9.40
CA ARG A 29 -11.98 15.69 -9.94
C ARG A 29 -12.15 14.37 -10.67
N ASP A 30 -11.28 14.17 -11.63
CA ASP A 30 -11.16 12.95 -12.45
C ASP A 30 -9.99 12.06 -12.02
N TYR A 31 -9.39 12.35 -10.86
CA TYR A 31 -8.42 11.49 -10.19
C TYR A 31 -8.78 11.29 -8.70
N PRO A 32 -8.38 10.17 -8.07
CA PRO A 32 -8.64 9.94 -6.66
C PRO A 32 -7.89 10.91 -5.75
N THR A 33 -8.50 11.33 -4.65
CA THR A 33 -7.81 12.09 -3.60
C THR A 33 -7.70 11.34 -2.29
N ILE A 34 -6.53 11.37 -1.68
CA ILE A 34 -6.29 10.83 -0.35
C ILE A 34 -6.78 11.84 0.68
N LYS A 35 -7.77 11.44 1.50
CA LYS A 35 -8.32 12.31 2.56
C LYS A 35 -7.65 12.11 3.91
N ARG A 36 -7.13 10.91 4.16
CA ARG A 36 -6.49 10.50 5.41
C ARG A 36 -5.80 9.15 5.21
N PHE A 37 -4.77 8.91 5.99
CA PHE A 37 -4.10 7.62 6.10
C PHE A 37 -3.82 7.30 7.58
N LYS A 38 -3.46 6.05 7.85
CA LYS A 38 -2.93 5.59 9.13
C LYS A 38 -1.98 4.42 8.85
N GLY A 39 -0.83 4.43 9.51
CA GLY A 39 0.25 3.49 9.25
C GLY A 39 1.47 4.23 8.72
N ASP A 40 2.64 3.64 8.93
CA ASP A 40 3.91 4.28 8.60
C ASP A 40 4.52 3.74 7.30
N TYR A 41 4.44 2.42 7.06
CA TYR A 41 5.13 1.75 5.96
C TYR A 41 4.16 1.14 4.94
N ASN A 42 4.58 1.15 3.67
CA ASN A 42 3.89 0.45 2.59
C ASN A 42 4.14 -1.07 2.67
N PRO A 43 3.21 -1.91 2.15
CA PRO A 43 3.51 -3.32 1.91
C PRO A 43 4.78 -3.46 1.04
N ILE A 44 5.66 -4.38 1.42
CA ILE A 44 6.84 -4.74 0.62
C ILE A 44 6.44 -5.94 -0.24
N GLU A 45 6.72 -5.88 -1.53
CA GLU A 45 6.50 -6.99 -2.47
C GLU A 45 7.35 -8.21 -2.10
N ASP A 46 6.81 -9.41 -2.29
CA ASP A 46 7.48 -10.69 -2.04
C ASP A 46 8.12 -10.80 -0.64
N CYS A 47 7.50 -10.20 0.38
CA CYS A 47 8.06 -10.18 1.72
C CYS A 47 7.53 -11.31 2.62
N GLY A 48 6.55 -12.09 2.15
CA GLY A 48 5.83 -13.08 2.95
C GLY A 48 4.60 -12.51 3.65
N GLY A 49 4.00 -11.46 3.07
CA GLY A 49 2.76 -10.86 3.55
C GLY A 49 2.89 -10.18 4.90
N VAL A 50 1.80 -10.18 5.66
CA VAL A 50 1.72 -9.49 6.96
C VAL A 50 2.79 -9.98 7.93
N TYR A 51 2.99 -11.30 8.04
CA TYR A 51 3.99 -11.87 8.94
C TYR A 51 5.43 -11.51 8.53
N GLY A 52 5.69 -11.53 7.22
CA GLY A 52 6.96 -11.09 6.67
C GLY A 52 7.29 -9.65 7.03
N LEU A 53 6.35 -8.74 6.79
CA LEU A 53 6.48 -7.33 7.14
C LEU A 53 6.64 -7.11 8.66
N GLU A 54 5.92 -7.87 9.50
CA GLU A 54 6.09 -7.80 10.96
C GLU A 54 7.52 -8.17 11.40
N LEU A 55 8.12 -9.20 10.80
CA LEU A 55 9.51 -9.59 11.06
C LEU A 55 10.49 -8.53 10.57
N ILE A 56 10.28 -7.96 9.38
CA ILE A 56 11.10 -6.86 8.85
C ILE A 56 11.08 -5.67 9.81
N LEU A 57 9.89 -5.27 10.30
CA LEU A 57 9.76 -4.16 11.24
C LEU A 57 10.41 -4.46 12.59
N TYR A 58 10.30 -5.70 13.09
CA TYR A 58 11.00 -6.14 14.28
C TYR A 58 12.52 -6.02 14.12
N TYR A 59 13.08 -6.59 13.05
CA TYR A 59 14.52 -6.60 12.81
C TYR A 59 15.08 -5.23 12.44
N LYS A 60 14.27 -4.32 11.87
CA LYS A 60 14.66 -2.92 11.70
C LYS A 60 15.08 -2.29 13.05
N ASP A 61 14.40 -2.66 14.13
CA ASP A 61 14.69 -2.15 15.47
C ASP A 61 15.68 -3.06 16.25
N HIS A 62 16.00 -4.25 15.71
CA HIS A 62 16.94 -5.23 16.27
C HIS A 62 17.91 -5.77 15.19
N PRO A 63 18.70 -4.89 14.53
CA PRO A 63 19.49 -5.27 13.35
C PRO A 63 20.58 -6.31 13.65
N ASP A 64 21.09 -6.36 14.88
CA ASP A 64 22.11 -7.33 15.30
C ASP A 64 21.56 -8.77 15.39
N GLU A 65 20.24 -8.93 15.45
CA GLU A 65 19.55 -10.23 15.47
C GLU A 65 19.05 -10.65 14.08
N ALA A 66 19.12 -9.74 13.10
CA ALA A 66 18.52 -9.90 11.79
C ALA A 66 19.30 -10.91 10.92
N PRO A 67 18.65 -11.96 10.42
CA PRO A 67 19.22 -12.74 9.32
C PRO A 67 19.48 -11.86 8.10
N ASP A 68 20.53 -12.14 7.32
CA ASP A 68 20.95 -11.32 6.17
C ASP A 68 19.81 -10.99 5.19
N ILE A 69 18.90 -11.94 4.97
CA ILE A 69 17.73 -11.77 4.08
C ILE A 69 16.82 -10.60 4.51
N TYR A 70 16.72 -10.34 5.82
CA TYR A 70 15.90 -9.25 6.33
C TYR A 70 16.64 -7.91 6.27
N LEU A 71 17.97 -7.88 6.31
CA LEU A 71 18.75 -6.64 6.19
C LEU A 71 18.51 -5.96 4.83
N GLU A 72 18.42 -6.74 3.76
CA GLU A 72 18.08 -6.23 2.42
C GLU A 72 16.66 -5.67 2.39
N GLN A 73 15.67 -6.40 2.92
CA GLN A 73 14.27 -5.97 2.94
C GLN A 73 14.03 -4.75 3.85
N ILE A 74 14.77 -4.60 4.94
CA ILE A 74 14.72 -3.40 5.80
C ILE A 74 15.07 -2.15 5.00
N ASN A 75 16.00 -2.23 4.05
CA ASN A 75 16.37 -1.10 3.19
C ASN A 75 15.29 -0.73 2.16
N LEU A 76 14.31 -1.62 1.94
CA LEU A 76 13.16 -1.38 1.07
C LEU A 76 11.98 -0.74 1.82
N LEU A 77 12.06 -0.58 3.14
CA LEU A 77 11.00 0.05 3.92
C LEU A 77 10.80 1.51 3.49
N GLU A 78 9.73 1.74 2.76
CA GLU A 78 9.30 3.07 2.34
C GLU A 78 8.22 3.59 3.29
N LYS A 79 8.42 4.81 3.80
CA LYS A 79 7.38 5.49 4.56
C LYS A 79 6.31 6.05 3.64
N PHE A 80 5.05 5.90 4.03
CA PHE A 80 3.94 6.50 3.31
C PHE A 80 4.11 8.04 3.26
N ASN A 81 4.16 8.58 2.05
CA ASN A 81 4.16 10.01 1.79
C ASN A 81 2.89 10.40 1.03
N GLN A 82 1.97 11.10 1.71
CA GLN A 82 0.68 11.46 1.12
C GLN A 82 0.82 12.42 -0.07
N GLU A 83 1.78 13.34 -0.02
CA GLU A 83 1.98 14.36 -1.07
C GLU A 83 2.49 13.67 -2.34
N ASP A 84 3.56 12.89 -2.23
CA ASP A 84 4.11 12.11 -3.35
C ASP A 84 3.06 11.21 -4.01
N ILE A 85 2.27 10.47 -3.21
CA ILE A 85 1.25 9.58 -3.77
C ILE A 85 0.09 10.38 -4.38
N GLN A 86 -0.26 11.54 -3.81
CA GLN A 86 -1.30 12.39 -4.38
C GLN A 86 -0.87 12.98 -5.73
N ASP A 87 0.39 13.39 -5.87
CA ASP A 87 0.97 13.88 -7.12
C ASP A 87 0.94 12.77 -8.18
N ARG A 88 1.37 11.55 -7.82
CA ARG A 88 1.32 10.38 -8.72
C ARG A 88 -0.11 10.04 -9.18
N LEU A 89 -1.11 10.19 -8.32
CA LEU A 89 -2.52 9.96 -8.69
C LEU A 89 -3.06 11.03 -9.65
N GLU A 90 -2.60 12.27 -9.51
CA GLU A 90 -2.92 13.36 -10.43
C GLU A 90 -2.22 13.16 -11.78
N ASP A 91 -0.97 12.70 -11.79
CA ASP A 91 -0.22 12.39 -13.01
C ASP A 91 -0.78 11.18 -13.75
N PHE A 92 -1.23 10.14 -13.03
CA PHE A 92 -1.80 8.92 -13.64
C PHE A 92 -3.02 9.22 -14.52
N LYS A 93 -3.74 10.32 -14.26
CA LYS A 93 -4.80 10.81 -15.15
C LYS A 93 -4.26 11.19 -16.53
N SER A 94 -3.08 11.81 -16.60
CA SER A 94 -2.52 12.31 -17.86
C SER A 94 -2.12 11.19 -18.84
N ASP A 95 -1.94 9.97 -18.34
CA ASP A 95 -1.50 8.80 -19.12
C ASP A 95 -2.62 7.79 -19.47
N ASN A 96 -3.86 8.02 -19.01
CA ASN A 96 -4.96 7.05 -19.14
C ASN A 96 -5.66 6.98 -20.51
N ASP A 97 -4.99 7.41 -21.59
CA ASP A 97 -5.35 6.98 -22.95
C ASP A 97 -4.98 5.49 -23.20
N PHE A 98 -4.32 4.79 -22.26
CA PHE A 98 -3.72 3.47 -22.50
C PHE A 98 -4.33 2.25 -21.79
N PHE A 99 -5.38 2.35 -20.97
CA PHE A 99 -5.99 1.19 -20.30
C PHE A 99 -7.46 0.96 -20.64
N LEU A 100 -7.76 0.91 -21.94
CA LEU A 100 -8.85 0.09 -22.50
C LEU A 100 -8.25 -1.14 -23.18
N LEU A 101 -7.89 -2.15 -22.40
CA LEU A 101 -7.80 -3.55 -22.82
C LEU A 101 -8.39 -4.44 -21.73
#